data_AF-A0A8T0KWZ5-F1
#
_entry.id   AF-A0A8T0KWZ5-F1
#
_cell.length_a   1.000
_cell.length_b   1.000
_cell.length_c   1.000
_cell.angle_alpha   90.00
_cell.angle_beta   90.00
_cell.angle_gamma   90.00
#
_symmetry.space_group_name_H-M   'P 1'
#
loop_
_entity.id
_entity.type
_entity.pdbx_description
1 polymer ?
#
loop_
_entity_poly.entity_id
_entity_poly.type
_entity_poly.pdbx_seq_one_letter_code
_entity_poly.pdbx_strand_id
1 'polypeptide(L)'
;MYFQRSSSSSSLRMGSSLSVENPHHILISPNAIFSAGFIAVGENAYSFAIWFTEPHFHSPSTVIWMANRDQPVNGKRSKISLTNDGNVVLVDASYNTAWSSNTDSLDPVELHLRDDGNLVLSQLQGTVLWQSFDFPTDTLVPGQPLTRYTHLLSSRSHTNHSSGFYKLYFGDDNILRLLYDGPDVSSPYWPSPYRVSWDVGRTLFNSSRIAVLNSFGVFHSSDNFTCVTSDYGTMLQRRLKLDPDGNFRVYSRNSVLEKWYVSWQAITNGCHIHGVCGANSTCAYDHERGKKCECLPGYRWNNLSDWSHGCKPMFDLTCDQNESTFLAMQGVEFYGYDFYYVEVSNFTACEKLCLQNCSCVGFQHSYTDKKGIAFKCYTKTQLLNGRRLPRFTGTTYLRVTKGYTFSVKESSTDSAHVLRVCSVQLQRDYVKSHGSRIVIVFLWFASALGAFEMVCAFVIWCFLIRTNRKSNADQKGYHLTATGFRKFSYSELKKATKGFSKEIGRGGGGVVYEVAWVREKRSNTDSDWVEQIVEPAIGPDYDRSKMEMLATVALNCVMEDRDSRPTMSQVVEMLQGHGSESDQ
;
A
#
# COMPACT_ATOMS: atom_id res chain seq x y z
N MET A 1 -24.50 15.26 -25.07
CA MET A 1 -24.04 14.91 -23.71
C MET A 1 -22.56 15.28 -23.66
N TYR A 2 -22.24 16.45 -23.09
CA TYR A 2 -20.87 16.94 -22.98
C TYR A 2 -20.12 16.08 -21.96
N PHE A 3 -19.10 15.33 -22.41
CA PHE A 3 -18.19 14.66 -21.49
C PHE A 3 -17.32 15.71 -20.79
N GLN A 4 -17.48 15.84 -19.48
CA GLN A 4 -16.58 16.59 -18.60
C GLN A 4 -15.16 16.03 -18.76
N ARG A 5 -14.26 16.83 -19.36
CA ARG A 5 -12.81 16.62 -19.25
C ARG A 5 -12.44 16.80 -17.78
N SER A 6 -12.14 15.71 -17.08
CA SER A 6 -11.39 15.74 -15.82
C SER A 6 -10.10 16.54 -16.07
N SER A 7 -9.90 17.66 -15.37
CA SER A 7 -8.70 18.48 -15.53
C SER A 7 -7.49 17.72 -14.96
N SER A 8 -6.72 17.06 -15.82
CA SER A 8 -5.39 16.60 -15.46
C SER A 8 -4.53 17.83 -15.14
N SER A 9 -4.08 17.94 -13.90
CA SER A 9 -3.24 19.06 -13.43
C SER A 9 -1.76 18.72 -13.65
N SER A 10 -0.94 19.71 -13.98
CA SER A 10 0.53 19.55 -13.96
C SER A 10 1.12 19.62 -12.55
N SER A 11 0.30 20.01 -11.56
CA SER A 11 0.74 20.20 -10.18
C SER A 11 -0.23 19.60 -9.14
N LEU A 12 0.34 19.32 -7.97
CA LEU A 12 -0.32 18.86 -6.75
C LEU A 12 -0.07 19.89 -5.64
N ARG A 13 -1.16 20.45 -5.11
CA ARG A 13 -1.11 21.47 -4.05
C ARG A 13 -1.05 20.82 -2.66
N MET A 14 -0.62 21.58 -1.65
CA MET A 14 -0.66 21.12 -0.26
C MET A 14 -2.04 20.64 0.16
N GLY A 15 -2.06 19.59 0.99
CA GLY A 15 -3.25 18.90 1.45
C GLY A 15 -3.89 18.00 0.38
N SER A 16 -3.43 18.03 -0.86
CA SER A 16 -3.96 17.20 -1.95
C SER A 16 -3.27 15.85 -2.03
N SER A 17 -3.95 14.87 -2.64
CA SER A 17 -3.42 13.51 -2.80
C SER A 17 -3.86 12.87 -4.10
N LEU A 18 -3.00 12.02 -4.66
CA LEU A 18 -3.31 11.11 -5.76
C LEU A 18 -3.51 9.71 -5.17
N SER A 19 -4.58 9.03 -5.56
CA SER A 19 -4.95 7.70 -5.03
C SER A 19 -4.76 6.66 -6.11
N VAL A 20 -4.28 5.48 -5.74
CA VAL A 20 -4.11 4.34 -6.66
C VAL A 20 -5.44 3.87 -7.27
N GLU A 21 -6.56 4.11 -6.58
CA GLU A 21 -7.90 3.66 -6.99
C GLU A 21 -8.48 4.51 -8.11
N ASN A 22 -7.98 5.74 -8.32
CA ASN A 22 -8.44 6.60 -9.39
C ASN A 22 -7.38 6.69 -10.51
N PRO A 23 -7.55 5.99 -11.64
CA PRO A 23 -6.57 6.01 -12.73
C PRO A 23 -6.43 7.39 -13.41
N HIS A 24 -7.39 8.30 -13.19
CA HIS A 24 -7.31 9.68 -13.69
C HIS A 24 -6.52 10.62 -12.77
N HIS A 25 -6.11 10.15 -11.58
CA HIS A 25 -5.24 10.91 -10.68
C HIS A 25 -3.78 10.80 -11.13
N ILE A 26 -3.48 11.48 -12.23
CA ILE A 26 -2.15 11.61 -12.79
C ILE A 26 -1.77 13.08 -12.95
N LEU A 27 -0.48 13.37 -12.80
CA LEU A 27 0.10 14.63 -13.22
C LEU A 27 0.56 14.51 -14.66
N ILE A 28 0.30 15.53 -15.48
CA ILE A 28 0.76 15.58 -16.86
C ILE A 28 1.61 16.84 -17.03
N SER A 29 2.81 16.71 -17.60
CA SER A 29 3.66 17.86 -17.86
C SER A 29 2.97 18.85 -18.81
N PRO A 30 3.24 20.16 -18.74
CA PRO A 30 2.61 21.16 -19.61
C PRO A 30 2.68 20.85 -21.11
N ASN A 31 3.80 20.29 -21.58
CA ASN A 31 3.99 19.84 -22.96
C ASN A 31 3.39 18.45 -23.27
N ALA A 32 2.75 17.81 -22.30
CA ALA A 32 2.17 16.47 -22.36
C ALA A 32 3.13 15.32 -22.71
N ILE A 33 4.46 15.54 -22.65
CA ILE A 33 5.46 14.50 -22.93
C ILE A 33 5.61 13.51 -21.79
N PHE A 34 5.46 13.97 -20.54
CA PHE A 34 5.63 13.15 -19.34
C PHE A 34 4.35 13.09 -18.52
N SER A 35 4.14 11.95 -17.89
CA SER A 35 3.07 11.73 -16.92
C SER A 35 3.64 11.15 -15.63
N ALA A 36 3.03 11.46 -14.50
CA ALA A 36 3.38 10.89 -13.21
C ALA A 36 2.14 10.41 -12.45
N GLY A 37 2.25 9.27 -11.78
CA GLY A 37 1.11 8.62 -11.13
C GLY A 37 1.41 7.18 -10.72
N PHE A 38 0.37 6.42 -10.39
CA PHE A 38 0.50 5.01 -10.03
C PHE A 38 0.52 4.11 -11.27
N ILE A 39 1.50 3.22 -11.33
CA ILE A 39 1.57 2.15 -12.33
C ILE A 39 1.56 0.78 -11.64
N ALA A 40 0.92 -0.19 -12.28
CA ALA A 40 0.95 -1.58 -11.83
C ALA A 40 2.33 -2.19 -12.16
N VAL A 41 2.99 -2.75 -11.16
CA VAL A 41 4.28 -3.46 -11.29
C VAL A 41 4.16 -4.96 -11.00
N GLY A 42 2.95 -5.41 -10.64
CA GLY A 42 2.62 -6.81 -10.37
C GLY A 42 1.16 -6.96 -9.97
N GLU A 43 0.78 -8.15 -9.53
CA GLU A 43 -0.57 -8.42 -9.05
C GLU A 43 -0.83 -7.67 -7.74
N ASN A 44 -1.77 -6.72 -7.78
CA ASN A 44 -2.09 -5.84 -6.65
C ASN A 44 -0.85 -5.12 -6.07
N ALA A 45 0.14 -4.85 -6.91
CA ALA A 45 1.38 -4.16 -6.53
C ALA A 45 1.60 -2.95 -7.44
N TYR A 46 1.71 -1.78 -6.82
CA TYR A 46 1.76 -0.50 -7.52
C TYR A 46 2.95 0.33 -7.06
N SER A 47 3.47 1.15 -7.96
CA SER A 47 4.51 2.13 -7.64
C SER A 47 4.14 3.48 -8.21
N PHE A 48 4.53 4.54 -7.51
CA PHE A 48 4.45 5.88 -8.05
C PHE A 48 5.65 6.12 -8.98
N ALA A 49 5.38 6.50 -10.22
CA ALA A 49 6.38 6.58 -11.27
C ALA A 49 6.20 7.81 -12.16
N ILE A 50 7.23 8.13 -12.93
CA ILE A 50 7.20 9.09 -14.03
C ILE A 50 7.51 8.32 -15.31
N TRP A 51 6.73 8.53 -16.36
CA TRP A 51 6.89 7.87 -17.66
C TRP A 51 6.64 8.82 -18.82
N PHE A 52 7.11 8.44 -20.02
CA PHE A 52 6.71 9.12 -21.25
C PHE A 52 5.24 8.85 -21.53
N THR A 53 4.46 9.91 -21.70
CA THR A 53 3.05 9.82 -22.08
C THR A 53 2.93 9.08 -23.41
N GLU A 54 2.16 7.99 -23.40
CA GLU A 54 1.90 7.17 -24.57
C GLU A 54 0.58 7.62 -25.22
N PRO A 55 0.54 7.90 -26.53
CA PRO A 55 -0.70 8.30 -27.21
C PRO A 55 -1.70 7.13 -27.37
N HIS A 56 -1.24 5.89 -27.20
CA HIS A 56 -2.06 4.68 -27.30
C HIS A 56 -2.07 3.91 -25.98
N PHE A 57 -3.28 3.66 -25.44
CA PHE A 57 -3.53 2.99 -24.16
C PHE A 57 -3.00 1.54 -24.04
N HIS A 58 -2.47 0.95 -25.11
CA HIS A 58 -2.01 -0.45 -25.16
C HIS A 58 -0.49 -0.62 -25.15
N SER A 59 0.29 0.47 -25.22
CA SER A 59 1.74 0.39 -25.10
C SER A 59 2.15 0.35 -23.63
N PRO A 60 3.10 -0.52 -23.22
CA PRO A 60 3.63 -0.49 -21.86
C PRO A 60 4.29 0.87 -21.61
N SER A 61 3.89 1.54 -20.53
CA SER A 61 4.39 2.87 -20.19
C SER A 61 5.90 2.88 -20.05
N THR A 62 6.57 3.77 -20.77
CA THR A 62 8.03 3.89 -20.71
C THR A 62 8.45 4.67 -19.47
N VAL A 63 8.68 3.96 -18.36
CA VAL A 63 9.10 4.53 -17.07
C VAL A 63 10.52 5.11 -17.15
N ILE A 64 10.70 6.29 -16.54
CA ILE A 64 12.00 6.98 -16.39
C ILE A 64 12.41 7.14 -14.91
N TRP A 65 11.44 7.11 -13.99
CA TRP A 65 11.69 7.28 -12.56
C TRP A 65 10.61 6.58 -11.74
N MET A 66 10.96 6.09 -10.54
CA MET A 66 10.04 5.40 -9.64
C MET A 66 10.41 5.69 -8.19
N ALA A 67 9.44 6.11 -7.38
CA ALA A 67 9.65 6.48 -5.97
C ALA A 67 9.96 5.25 -5.09
N ASN A 68 9.14 4.21 -5.22
CA ASN A 68 9.09 3.09 -4.27
C ASN A 68 9.35 1.74 -4.95
N ARG A 69 10.34 1.68 -5.83
CA ARG A 69 10.63 0.49 -6.67
C ARG A 69 10.92 -0.79 -5.89
N ASP A 70 11.50 -0.66 -4.70
CA ASP A 70 11.84 -1.79 -3.82
C ASP A 70 10.75 -2.10 -2.79
N GLN A 71 9.78 -1.19 -2.63
CA GLN A 71 8.65 -1.35 -1.73
C GLN A 71 7.33 -0.95 -2.44
N PRO A 72 6.85 -1.74 -3.41
CA PRO A 72 5.57 -1.48 -4.07
C PRO A 72 4.42 -1.47 -3.05
N VAL A 73 3.44 -0.58 -3.24
CA VAL A 73 2.24 -0.44 -2.39
C VAL A 73 1.05 -1.26 -2.91
N ASN A 74 0.01 -1.40 -2.10
CA ASN A 74 -1.23 -2.08 -2.47
C ASN A 74 -2.02 -1.29 -3.54
N GLY A 75 -2.79 -1.98 -4.38
CA GLY A 75 -3.72 -1.37 -5.34
C GLY A 75 -5.00 -0.80 -4.74
N LYS A 76 -5.17 -0.85 -3.42
CA LYS A 76 -6.31 -0.28 -2.68
C LYS A 76 -5.82 0.59 -1.54
N ARG A 77 -6.51 1.70 -1.27
CA ARG A 77 -6.23 2.63 -0.15
C ARG A 77 -4.82 3.25 -0.09
N SER A 78 -3.95 2.97 -1.07
CA SER A 78 -2.63 3.62 -1.16
C SER A 78 -2.74 4.97 -1.85
N LYS A 79 -2.00 5.95 -1.34
CA LYS A 79 -2.01 7.31 -1.91
C LYS A 79 -0.69 8.01 -1.70
N ILE A 80 -0.35 8.90 -2.62
CA ILE A 80 0.72 9.88 -2.46
C ILE A 80 0.07 11.22 -2.13
N SER A 81 0.56 11.89 -1.09
CA SER A 81 0.01 13.16 -0.62
C SER A 81 1.12 14.17 -0.39
N LEU A 82 0.85 15.42 -0.76
CA LEU A 82 1.64 16.56 -0.29
C LEU A 82 1.01 17.05 1.00
N THR A 83 1.69 16.83 2.12
CA THR A 83 1.19 17.16 3.45
C THR A 83 1.28 18.66 3.72
N ASN A 84 0.61 19.13 4.78
CA ASN A 84 0.56 20.57 5.10
C ASN A 84 1.88 21.11 5.67
N ASP A 85 2.75 20.24 6.15
CA ASP A 85 4.15 20.49 6.54
C ASP A 85 5.12 20.46 5.34
N GLY A 86 4.62 20.35 4.10
CA GLY A 86 5.46 20.42 2.91
C GLY A 86 6.29 19.16 2.66
N ASN A 87 5.82 17.99 3.09
CA ASN A 87 6.43 16.70 2.82
C ASN A 87 5.61 15.94 1.76
N VAL A 88 6.29 15.30 0.81
CA VAL A 88 5.63 14.38 -0.14
C VAL A 88 5.74 12.98 0.43
N VAL A 89 4.61 12.38 0.77
CA VAL A 89 4.57 11.08 1.45
C VAL A 89 3.72 10.10 0.65
N LEU A 90 4.28 8.92 0.38
CA LEU A 90 3.57 7.78 -0.18
C LEU A 90 3.22 6.80 0.93
N VAL A 91 1.93 6.57 1.13
CA VAL A 91 1.38 5.72 2.18
C VAL A 91 0.70 4.49 1.57
N ASP A 92 1.01 3.31 2.11
CA ASP A 92 0.39 2.05 1.74
C ASP A 92 -0.98 1.85 2.44
N ALA A 93 -1.75 0.85 2.01
CA ALA A 93 -3.03 0.46 2.62
C ALA A 93 -2.97 0.16 4.13
N SER A 94 -1.78 -0.15 4.64
CA SER A 94 -1.49 -0.38 6.06
C SER A 94 -1.29 0.89 6.88
N TYR A 95 -1.35 2.08 6.25
CA TYR A 95 -0.94 3.37 6.80
C TYR A 95 0.57 3.48 7.09
N ASN A 96 1.37 2.54 6.59
CA ASN A 96 2.82 2.63 6.64
C ASN A 96 3.34 3.52 5.51
N THR A 97 4.30 4.37 5.83
CA THR A 97 5.03 5.18 4.84
C THR A 97 5.96 4.29 4.03
N ALA A 98 5.68 4.13 2.74
CA ALA A 98 6.52 3.38 1.82
C ALA A 98 7.66 4.23 1.23
N TRP A 99 7.44 5.54 1.11
CA TRP A 99 8.43 6.49 0.61
C TRP A 99 8.08 7.93 1.05
N SER A 100 9.09 8.77 1.25
CA SER A 100 8.92 10.21 1.55
C SER A 100 10.05 11.04 0.96
N SER A 101 9.77 12.32 0.64
CA SER A 101 10.79 13.29 0.24
C SER A 101 11.67 13.76 1.41
N ASN A 102 11.23 13.53 2.65
CA ASN A 102 11.90 13.98 3.88
C ASN A 102 12.15 15.50 3.90
N THR A 103 11.19 16.24 3.34
CA THR A 103 11.19 17.70 3.32
C THR A 103 10.25 18.24 4.39
N ASP A 104 10.52 19.46 4.83
CA ASP A 104 9.68 20.21 5.76
C ASP A 104 9.72 21.68 5.35
N SER A 105 8.57 22.35 5.34
CA SER A 105 8.44 23.76 4.99
C SER A 105 7.24 24.39 5.67
N LEU A 106 7.45 25.54 6.29
CA LEU A 106 6.39 26.39 6.83
C LEU A 106 5.72 27.25 5.74
N ASP A 107 6.44 27.51 4.64
CA ASP A 107 5.92 28.27 3.50
C ASP A 107 5.07 27.40 2.58
N PRO A 108 4.14 28.01 1.81
CA PRO A 108 3.37 27.26 0.85
C PRO A 108 4.22 26.62 -0.26
N VAL A 109 4.04 25.31 -0.43
CA VAL A 109 4.75 24.51 -1.43
C VAL A 109 3.81 23.90 -2.46
N GLU A 110 4.35 23.62 -3.63
CA GLU A 110 3.65 22.95 -4.71
C GLU A 110 4.57 21.92 -5.36
N LEU A 111 4.03 20.72 -5.60
CA LEU A 111 4.70 19.65 -6.33
C LEU A 111 4.27 19.72 -7.80
N HIS A 112 5.19 19.93 -8.72
CA HIS A 112 4.85 20.09 -10.14
C HIS A 112 5.75 19.24 -11.03
N LEU A 113 5.16 18.70 -12.10
CA LEU A 113 5.88 17.93 -13.12
C LEU A 113 6.28 18.87 -14.27
N ARG A 114 7.59 19.03 -14.49
CA ARG A 114 8.15 19.90 -15.53
C ARG A 114 8.19 19.21 -16.90
N ASP A 115 8.38 20.02 -17.93
CA ASP A 115 8.44 19.60 -19.35
C ASP A 115 9.63 18.68 -19.69
N ASP A 116 10.67 18.70 -18.87
CA ASP A 116 11.84 17.81 -18.95
C ASP A 116 11.63 16.48 -18.20
N GLY A 117 10.49 16.30 -17.53
CA GLY A 117 10.16 15.12 -16.73
C GLY A 117 10.66 15.20 -15.28
N ASN A 118 11.22 16.34 -14.86
CA ASN A 118 11.62 16.56 -13.47
C ASN A 118 10.37 16.82 -12.62
N LEU A 119 10.20 16.03 -11.56
CA LEU A 119 9.14 16.24 -10.57
C LEU A 119 9.75 17.04 -9.42
N VAL A 120 9.28 18.27 -9.25
CA VAL A 120 9.92 19.25 -8.38
C VAL A 120 8.95 19.70 -7.29
N LEU A 121 9.40 19.63 -6.05
CA LEU A 121 8.76 20.27 -4.92
C LEU A 121 9.45 21.62 -4.68
N SER A 122 8.69 22.70 -4.81
CA SER A 122 9.22 24.04 -4.61
C SER A 122 8.26 24.93 -3.82
N GLN A 123 8.83 25.92 -3.15
CA GLN A 123 8.07 27.04 -2.58
C GLN A 123 7.55 27.96 -3.68
N LEU A 124 6.50 28.74 -3.40
CA LEU A 124 5.98 29.74 -4.33
C LEU A 124 7.01 30.82 -4.71
N GLN A 125 7.99 31.11 -3.85
CA GLN A 125 9.09 32.03 -4.17
C GLN A 125 10.15 31.43 -5.12
N GLY A 126 10.02 30.15 -5.50
CA GLY A 126 10.90 29.48 -6.48
C GLY A 126 12.03 28.66 -5.87
N THR A 127 12.17 28.61 -4.55
CA THR A 127 13.14 27.73 -3.86
C THR A 127 12.78 26.27 -4.08
N VAL A 128 13.69 25.49 -4.64
CA VAL A 128 13.51 24.03 -4.80
C VAL A 128 13.90 23.32 -3.51
N LEU A 129 12.96 22.55 -2.95
CA LEU A 129 13.17 21.76 -1.73
C LEU A 129 13.57 20.31 -2.06
N TRP A 130 13.01 19.76 -3.14
CA TRP A 130 13.29 18.40 -3.60
C TRP A 130 13.02 18.27 -5.09
N GLN A 131 13.75 17.40 -5.77
CA GLN A 131 13.51 17.09 -7.18
C GLN A 131 13.85 15.63 -7.51
N SER A 132 13.09 15.01 -8.41
CA SER A 132 13.30 13.61 -8.80
C SER A 132 14.65 13.37 -9.49
N PHE A 133 15.18 14.39 -10.17
CA PHE A 133 16.46 14.29 -10.88
C PHE A 133 17.67 14.04 -9.98
N ASP A 134 17.59 14.40 -8.70
CA ASP A 134 18.64 14.13 -7.70
C ASP A 134 18.61 12.68 -7.20
N PHE A 135 17.55 11.93 -7.50
CA PHE A 135 17.34 10.55 -7.08
C PHE A 135 17.02 9.66 -8.29
N PRO A 136 17.90 9.57 -9.31
CA PRO A 136 17.62 8.79 -10.50
C PRO A 136 17.47 7.29 -10.17
N THR A 137 16.74 6.57 -11.03
CA THR A 137 16.54 5.12 -10.88
C THR A 137 17.47 4.35 -11.81
N ASP A 138 16.97 3.84 -12.94
CA ASP A 138 17.75 3.16 -13.96
C ASP A 138 17.96 4.01 -15.23
N THR A 139 17.34 5.19 -15.29
CA THR A 139 17.24 6.01 -16.51
C THR A 139 17.63 7.47 -16.24
N LEU A 140 18.30 8.09 -17.21
CA LEU A 140 18.49 9.55 -17.34
C LEU A 140 17.78 10.06 -18.60
N VAL A 141 17.18 11.24 -18.49
CA VAL A 141 16.62 11.97 -19.63
C VAL A 141 17.55 13.10 -20.09
N PRO A 142 17.39 13.63 -21.32
CA PRO A 142 18.20 14.73 -21.81
C PRO A 142 18.19 15.93 -20.87
N GLY A 143 19.36 16.50 -20.58
CA GLY A 143 19.53 17.61 -19.65
C GLY A 143 19.65 17.22 -18.18
N GLN A 144 19.29 15.99 -17.79
CA GLN A 144 19.47 15.50 -16.43
C GLN A 144 20.96 15.16 -16.17
N PRO A 145 21.61 15.79 -15.17
CA PRO A 145 22.99 15.48 -14.83
C PRO A 145 23.10 14.25 -13.92
N LEU A 146 24.00 13.33 -14.28
CA LEU A 146 24.57 12.38 -13.34
C LEU A 146 25.74 13.07 -12.62
N THR A 147 25.74 13.08 -11.29
CA THR A 147 26.73 13.80 -10.47
C THR A 147 27.54 12.84 -9.61
N ARG A 148 28.54 13.34 -8.87
CA ARG A 148 29.28 12.55 -7.85
C ARG A 148 28.41 11.96 -6.74
N TYR A 149 27.21 12.50 -6.50
CA TYR A 149 26.32 12.07 -5.41
C TYR A 149 25.22 11.13 -5.90
N THR A 150 25.03 11.03 -7.22
CA THR A 150 23.97 10.22 -7.83
C THR A 150 24.55 9.02 -8.58
N HIS A 151 23.72 8.01 -8.77
CA HIS A 151 24.09 6.79 -9.49
C HIS A 151 22.84 6.16 -10.10
N LEU A 152 23.00 5.42 -11.20
CA LEU A 152 21.93 4.60 -11.73
C LEU A 152 22.04 3.19 -11.16
N LEU A 153 20.92 2.59 -10.81
CA LEU A 153 20.79 1.19 -10.45
C LEU A 153 19.85 0.51 -11.43
N SER A 154 20.32 -0.56 -12.08
CA SER A 154 19.50 -1.31 -13.04
C SER A 154 18.22 -1.86 -12.40
N SER A 155 17.24 -2.22 -13.21
CA SER A 155 16.16 -3.12 -12.77
C SER A 155 16.66 -4.55 -12.62
N ARG A 156 15.98 -5.38 -11.81
CA ARG A 156 16.27 -6.82 -11.68
C ARG A 156 16.05 -7.56 -12.99
N SER A 157 14.96 -7.24 -13.68
CA SER A 157 14.63 -7.80 -14.98
C SER A 157 13.78 -6.79 -15.78
N HIS A 158 13.34 -7.18 -16.97
CA HIS A 158 12.41 -6.34 -17.75
C HIS A 158 11.02 -6.22 -17.11
N THR A 159 10.62 -7.17 -16.26
CA THR A 159 9.32 -7.21 -15.59
C THR A 159 9.41 -6.87 -14.11
N ASN A 160 10.57 -7.07 -13.48
CA ASN A 160 10.81 -6.75 -12.09
C ASN A 160 11.63 -5.45 -11.97
N HIS A 161 10.93 -4.38 -11.59
CA HIS A 161 11.49 -3.03 -11.45
C HIS A 161 12.29 -2.80 -10.17
N SER A 162 12.37 -3.76 -9.25
CA SER A 162 13.23 -3.63 -8.06
C SER A 162 14.71 -3.45 -8.44
N SER A 163 15.49 -2.94 -7.50
CA SER A 163 16.91 -2.63 -7.64
C SER A 163 17.71 -3.88 -7.99
N GLY A 164 18.35 -3.86 -9.15
CA GLY A 164 19.19 -4.92 -9.72
C GLY A 164 20.61 -4.94 -9.16
N PHE A 165 21.52 -5.63 -9.87
CA PHE A 165 22.93 -5.76 -9.46
C PHE A 165 23.88 -4.79 -10.16
N TYR A 166 23.41 -4.02 -11.15
CA TYR A 166 24.31 -3.18 -11.94
C TYR A 166 24.18 -1.71 -11.55
N LYS A 167 25.33 -1.05 -11.46
CA LYS A 167 25.44 0.35 -11.04
C LYS A 167 26.29 1.17 -12.02
N LEU A 168 25.79 2.35 -12.40
CA LEU A 168 26.57 3.38 -13.09
C LEU A 168 26.85 4.52 -12.12
N TYR A 169 28.11 4.86 -11.92
CA TYR A 169 28.53 5.85 -10.92
C TYR A 169 29.90 6.44 -11.23
N PHE A 170 30.22 7.58 -10.63
CA PHE A 170 31.60 8.10 -10.61
C PHE A 170 32.39 7.45 -9.47
N GLY A 171 33.54 6.86 -9.79
CA GLY A 171 34.51 6.42 -8.79
C GLY A 171 35.20 7.58 -8.08
N ASP A 172 35.92 7.25 -7.00
CA ASP A 172 36.65 8.24 -6.20
C ASP A 172 37.78 8.93 -6.96
N ASP A 173 38.25 8.30 -8.04
CA ASP A 173 39.26 8.79 -8.96
C ASP A 173 38.67 9.61 -10.14
N ASN A 174 37.40 10.01 -10.03
CA ASN A 174 36.65 10.81 -11.01
C ASN A 174 36.24 10.10 -12.31
N ILE A 175 36.48 8.79 -12.45
CA ILE A 175 36.08 8.02 -13.64
C ILE A 175 34.65 7.50 -13.53
N LEU A 176 33.87 7.68 -14.60
CA LEU A 176 32.53 7.09 -14.74
C LEU A 176 32.66 5.57 -15.01
N ARG A 177 32.06 4.74 -14.16
CA ARG A 177 32.17 3.29 -14.19
C ARG A 177 30.84 2.55 -14.21
N LEU A 178 30.86 1.36 -14.79
CA LEU A 178 29.88 0.32 -14.54
C LEU A 178 30.43 -0.72 -13.56
N LEU A 179 29.63 -1.01 -12.55
CA LEU A 179 29.90 -1.97 -11.48
C LEU A 179 28.82 -3.05 -11.48
N TYR A 180 29.25 -4.31 -11.39
CA TYR A 180 28.40 -5.41 -10.97
C TYR A 180 28.56 -5.54 -9.46
N ASP A 181 27.46 -5.55 -8.74
CA ASP A 181 27.37 -5.68 -7.29
C ASP A 181 26.38 -6.81 -6.98
N GLY A 182 26.86 -8.04 -7.15
CA GLY A 182 26.09 -9.27 -6.98
C GLY A 182 25.97 -9.69 -5.52
N PRO A 183 25.32 -10.85 -5.26
CA PRO A 183 25.16 -11.36 -3.90
C PRO A 183 26.50 -11.72 -3.23
N ASP A 184 27.46 -12.24 -4.01
CA ASP A 184 28.73 -12.74 -3.48
C ASP A 184 29.91 -11.82 -3.75
N VAL A 185 29.86 -11.05 -4.85
CA VAL A 185 31.01 -10.27 -5.33
C VAL A 185 30.60 -8.97 -6.00
N SER A 186 31.47 -7.96 -5.86
CA SER A 186 31.38 -6.68 -6.55
C SER A 186 32.60 -6.49 -7.46
N SER A 187 32.41 -6.13 -8.74
CA SER A 187 33.52 -5.82 -9.63
C SER A 187 33.18 -4.81 -10.73
N PRO A 188 34.03 -3.78 -10.93
CA PRO A 188 33.89 -2.89 -12.08
C PRO A 188 34.25 -3.64 -13.37
N TYR A 189 33.51 -3.38 -14.44
CA TYR A 189 33.73 -4.03 -15.74
C TYR A 189 33.82 -3.05 -16.90
N TRP A 190 33.51 -1.78 -16.68
CA TRP A 190 33.63 -0.74 -17.70
C TRP A 190 34.00 0.62 -17.08
N PRO A 191 34.94 1.40 -17.66
CA PRO A 191 35.89 0.98 -18.70
C PRO A 191 36.75 -0.21 -18.22
N SER A 192 37.45 -0.89 -19.12
CA SER A 192 38.18 -2.12 -18.78
C SER A 192 39.13 -1.89 -17.59
N PRO A 193 38.96 -2.59 -16.45
CA PRO A 193 39.65 -2.26 -15.20
C PRO A 193 41.16 -2.56 -15.21
N TYR A 194 41.65 -3.29 -16.21
CA TYR A 194 43.07 -3.65 -16.35
C TYR A 194 43.86 -2.65 -17.20
N ARG A 195 43.17 -1.70 -17.83
CA ARG A 195 43.83 -0.63 -18.58
C ARG A 195 43.90 0.60 -17.71
N VAL A 196 45.04 1.28 -17.78
CA VAL A 196 45.21 2.60 -17.17
C VAL A 196 44.30 3.60 -17.89
N SER A 197 43.77 4.56 -17.14
CA SER A 197 42.69 5.44 -17.61
C SER A 197 43.03 6.22 -18.89
N TRP A 198 44.28 6.67 -19.04
CA TRP A 198 44.71 7.42 -20.24
C TRP A 198 44.76 6.55 -21.51
N ASP A 199 45.08 5.25 -21.41
CA ASP A 199 45.09 4.32 -22.55
C ASP A 199 43.69 4.09 -23.13
N VAL A 200 42.66 4.35 -22.33
CA VAL A 200 41.24 4.27 -22.73
C VAL A 200 40.63 5.66 -22.93
N GLY A 201 41.47 6.71 -23.04
CA GLY A 201 41.06 8.07 -23.37
C GLY A 201 40.36 8.83 -22.23
N ARG A 202 40.51 8.36 -20.99
CA ARG A 202 39.85 8.92 -19.81
C ARG A 202 40.81 9.81 -19.01
N THR A 203 40.27 10.85 -18.36
CA THR A 203 41.04 11.75 -17.48
C THR A 203 40.61 11.64 -16.03
N LEU A 204 41.60 11.57 -15.14
CA LEU A 204 41.43 11.53 -13.68
C LEU A 204 41.40 12.95 -13.06
N PHE A 205 41.86 13.94 -13.82
CA PHE A 205 42.15 15.29 -13.30
C PHE A 205 40.93 16.20 -13.22
N ASN A 206 39.85 15.89 -13.95
CA ASN A 206 38.61 16.65 -13.87
C ASN A 206 37.73 16.13 -12.73
N SER A 207 37.77 16.82 -11.59
CA SER A 207 37.05 16.42 -10.38
C SER A 207 35.58 16.85 -10.35
N SER A 208 35.04 17.47 -11.41
CA SER A 208 33.64 17.91 -11.44
C SER A 208 32.66 16.74 -11.31
N ARG A 209 32.98 15.57 -11.87
CA ARG A 209 32.16 14.34 -11.80
C ARG A 209 30.72 14.59 -12.23
N ILE A 210 30.57 15.12 -13.44
CA ILE A 210 29.28 15.43 -14.07
C ILE A 210 29.23 14.74 -15.44
N ALA A 211 28.12 14.06 -15.73
CA ALA A 211 27.83 13.53 -17.05
C ALA A 211 26.38 13.86 -17.47
N VAL A 212 26.19 14.25 -18.73
CA VAL A 212 24.89 14.72 -19.23
C VAL A 212 24.67 14.18 -20.64
N LEU A 213 23.46 13.67 -20.90
CA LEU A 213 22.96 13.41 -22.24
C LEU A 213 22.27 14.66 -22.77
N ASN A 214 22.59 15.09 -23.99
CA ASN A 214 21.87 16.17 -24.65
C ASN A 214 20.78 15.65 -25.60
N SER A 215 19.90 16.55 -26.01
CA SER A 215 18.79 16.28 -26.92
C SER A 215 19.21 16.00 -28.36
N PHE A 216 20.50 16.15 -28.72
CA PHE A 216 21.09 15.83 -30.03
C PHE A 216 21.77 14.46 -30.10
N GLY A 217 21.85 13.73 -28.98
CA GLY A 217 22.39 12.36 -28.94
C GLY A 217 23.86 12.29 -28.57
N VAL A 218 24.38 13.30 -27.87
CA VAL A 218 25.73 13.27 -27.29
C VAL A 218 25.61 13.11 -25.78
N PHE A 219 26.23 12.07 -25.24
CA PHE A 219 26.46 11.94 -23.82
C PHE A 219 27.92 12.27 -23.53
N HIS A 220 28.13 13.28 -22.71
CA HIS A 220 29.44 13.78 -22.35
C HIS A 220 29.65 13.66 -20.84
N SER A 221 30.80 13.13 -20.45
CA SER A 221 31.22 12.94 -19.06
C SER A 221 32.49 13.73 -18.78
N SER A 222 32.61 14.25 -17.56
CA SER A 222 33.75 15.05 -17.09
C SER A 222 35.10 14.33 -17.22
N ASP A 223 35.10 12.99 -17.20
CA ASP A 223 36.29 12.15 -17.37
C ASP A 223 36.72 11.97 -18.83
N ASN A 224 36.32 12.89 -19.72
CA ASN A 224 36.62 12.91 -21.15
C ASN A 224 35.97 11.78 -21.96
N PHE A 225 35.04 11.04 -21.36
CA PHE A 225 34.22 10.10 -22.11
C PHE A 225 33.10 10.81 -22.86
N THR A 226 33.04 10.57 -24.16
CA THR A 226 31.95 11.03 -25.02
C THR A 226 31.42 9.86 -25.82
N CYS A 227 30.10 9.70 -25.88
CA CYS A 227 29.46 8.83 -26.86
C CYS A 227 28.45 9.59 -27.70
N VAL A 228 28.37 9.21 -28.97
CA VAL A 228 27.53 9.83 -29.99
C VAL A 228 26.62 8.75 -30.55
N THR A 229 25.32 9.04 -30.60
CA THR A 229 24.32 8.10 -31.12
C THR A 229 24.37 8.01 -32.64
N SER A 230 23.87 6.90 -33.19
CA SER A 230 23.82 6.67 -34.65
C SER A 230 22.93 7.67 -35.40
N ASP A 231 22.00 8.30 -34.69
CA ASP A 231 21.02 9.28 -35.18
C ASP A 231 21.35 10.72 -34.75
N TYR A 232 22.65 10.97 -34.47
CA TYR A 232 23.16 12.27 -34.05
C TYR A 232 22.71 13.42 -34.95
N GLY A 233 22.45 14.58 -34.33
CA GLY A 233 22.04 15.81 -35.03
C GLY A 233 20.53 15.95 -35.22
N THR A 234 19.76 14.87 -35.05
CA THR A 234 18.29 14.94 -35.04
C THR A 234 17.79 15.15 -33.62
N MET A 235 16.87 16.10 -33.40
CA MET A 235 16.21 16.30 -32.10
C MET A 235 15.08 15.27 -31.93
N LEU A 236 15.32 14.26 -31.11
CA LEU A 236 14.39 13.16 -30.83
C LEU A 236 14.15 13.03 -29.33
N GLN A 237 13.02 12.44 -28.94
CA GLN A 237 12.86 11.96 -27.57
C GLN A 237 13.91 10.87 -27.33
N ARG A 238 14.72 11.10 -26.29
CA ARG A 238 15.83 10.22 -25.93
C ARG A 238 15.75 9.87 -24.46
N ARG A 239 16.35 8.75 -24.13
CA ARG A 239 16.65 8.36 -22.75
C ARG A 239 17.91 7.52 -22.76
N LEU A 240 18.63 7.57 -21.66
CA LEU A 240 19.80 6.77 -21.44
C LEU A 240 19.50 5.87 -20.24
N LYS A 241 19.74 4.57 -20.39
CA LYS A 241 19.27 3.57 -19.45
C LYS A 241 20.37 2.57 -19.14
N LEU A 242 20.47 2.22 -17.86
CA LEU A 242 21.21 1.05 -17.40
C LEU A 242 20.27 -0.15 -17.37
N ASP A 243 20.38 -1.01 -18.37
CA ASP A 243 19.48 -2.13 -18.54
C ASP A 243 19.75 -3.27 -17.54
N PRO A 244 18.77 -4.17 -17.31
CA PRO A 244 18.93 -5.32 -16.41
C PRO A 244 20.06 -6.27 -16.80
N ASP A 245 20.53 -6.22 -18.05
CA ASP A 245 21.67 -7.00 -18.52
C ASP A 245 23.04 -6.37 -18.20
N GLY A 246 23.05 -5.24 -17.49
CA GLY A 246 24.24 -4.51 -17.10
C GLY A 246 24.83 -3.64 -18.20
N ASN A 247 24.16 -3.53 -19.35
CA ASN A 247 24.64 -2.65 -20.40
C ASN A 247 24.06 -1.25 -20.26
N PHE A 248 24.85 -0.28 -20.67
CA PHE A 248 24.49 1.12 -20.66
C PHE A 248 24.16 1.55 -22.09
N ARG A 249 22.91 1.95 -22.33
CA ARG A 249 22.39 2.21 -23.68
C ARG A 249 21.72 3.56 -23.78
N VAL A 250 21.82 4.16 -24.97
CA VAL A 250 20.98 5.30 -25.36
C VAL A 250 19.88 4.79 -26.27
N TYR A 251 18.66 5.13 -25.91
CA TYR A 251 17.45 4.85 -26.66
C TYR A 251 16.94 6.13 -27.29
N SER A 252 16.60 6.03 -28.56
CA SER A 252 15.90 7.07 -29.29
C SER A 252 14.50 6.60 -29.63
N ARG A 253 13.52 7.50 -29.58
CA ARG A 253 12.15 7.21 -29.98
C ARG A 253 11.94 7.64 -31.42
N ASN A 254 11.51 6.70 -32.25
CA ASN A 254 11.10 7.01 -33.62
C ASN A 254 9.81 7.85 -33.56
N SER A 255 9.78 9.01 -34.20
CA SER A 255 8.63 9.92 -34.20
C SER A 255 7.43 9.40 -35.00
N VAL A 256 7.64 8.48 -35.94
CA VAL A 256 6.60 7.92 -36.82
C VAL A 256 6.05 6.62 -36.26
N LEU A 257 6.95 5.71 -35.85
CA LEU A 257 6.55 4.41 -35.30
C LEU A 257 6.28 4.45 -33.80
N GLU A 258 6.64 5.55 -33.14
CA GLU A 258 6.56 5.78 -31.68
C GLU A 258 7.26 4.73 -30.82
N LYS A 259 8.10 3.90 -31.44
CA LYS A 259 8.86 2.82 -30.81
C LYS A 259 10.26 3.28 -30.44
N TRP A 260 10.73 2.79 -29.30
CA TRP A 260 12.10 2.93 -28.83
C TRP A 260 13.02 1.96 -29.56
N TYR A 261 14.17 2.46 -30.01
CA TYR A 261 15.25 1.65 -30.56
C TYR A 261 16.58 2.06 -29.92
N VAL A 262 17.54 1.13 -29.89
CA VAL A 262 18.88 1.38 -29.37
C VAL A 262 19.68 2.14 -30.42
N SER A 263 20.04 3.40 -30.13
CA SER A 263 20.86 4.24 -31.01
C SER A 263 22.34 4.23 -30.62
N TRP A 264 22.65 3.76 -29.41
CA TRP A 264 24.03 3.49 -28.95
C TRP A 264 24.05 2.52 -27.76
N GLN A 265 25.13 1.75 -27.61
CA GLN A 265 25.38 0.89 -26.44
C GLN A 265 26.87 0.84 -26.07
N ALA A 266 27.17 0.71 -24.78
CA ALA A 266 28.55 0.72 -24.27
C ALA A 266 29.32 -0.58 -24.57
N ILE A 267 28.65 -1.73 -24.49
CA ILE A 267 29.26 -3.04 -24.65
C ILE A 267 28.53 -3.81 -25.77
N THR A 268 29.26 -4.29 -26.77
CA THR A 268 28.69 -5.03 -27.90
C THR A 268 28.49 -6.51 -27.60
N ASN A 269 29.49 -7.16 -27.00
CA ASN A 269 29.37 -8.55 -26.55
C ASN A 269 28.89 -8.58 -25.09
N GLY A 270 27.64 -8.96 -24.89
CA GLY A 270 27.03 -9.04 -23.55
C GLY A 270 27.78 -9.97 -22.59
N CYS A 271 28.49 -11.00 -23.07
CA CYS A 271 29.27 -11.89 -22.22
C CYS A 271 30.56 -11.27 -21.66
N HIS A 272 30.88 -10.01 -21.99
CA HIS A 272 31.93 -9.24 -21.31
C HIS A 272 31.44 -8.53 -20.05
N ILE A 273 30.12 -8.40 -19.87
CA ILE A 273 29.54 -7.81 -18.67
C ILE A 273 29.70 -8.82 -17.53
N HIS A 274 30.18 -8.35 -16.38
CA HIS A 274 30.39 -9.21 -15.22
C HIS A 274 29.06 -9.67 -14.63
N GLY A 275 28.99 -10.89 -14.10
CA GLY A 275 27.79 -11.38 -13.41
C GLY A 275 26.57 -11.68 -14.29
N VAL A 276 26.72 -11.65 -15.63
CA VAL A 276 25.64 -12.02 -16.57
C VAL A 276 25.16 -13.45 -16.36
N CYS A 277 26.10 -14.36 -16.13
CA CYS A 277 25.83 -15.70 -15.65
C CYS A 277 26.49 -15.82 -14.28
N GLY A 278 25.79 -16.45 -13.32
CA GLY A 278 26.31 -16.58 -11.95
C GLY A 278 27.54 -17.49 -11.86
N ALA A 279 28.06 -17.67 -10.64
CA ALA A 279 29.26 -18.47 -10.40
C ALA A 279 29.16 -19.90 -10.98
N ASN A 280 30.31 -20.46 -11.37
CA ASN A 280 30.44 -21.82 -11.91
C ASN A 280 29.63 -22.07 -13.20
N SER A 281 29.41 -21.01 -14.00
CA SER A 281 28.71 -21.09 -15.28
C SER A 281 29.44 -20.27 -16.35
N THR A 282 29.06 -20.49 -17.61
CA THR A 282 29.66 -19.82 -18.78
C THR A 282 28.61 -19.15 -19.63
N CYS A 283 28.95 -17.96 -20.15
CA CYS A 283 28.17 -17.19 -21.10
C CYS A 283 28.62 -17.48 -22.53
N ALA A 284 27.70 -17.90 -23.38
CA ALA A 284 27.88 -17.94 -24.83
C ALA A 284 27.01 -16.85 -25.47
N TYR A 285 27.58 -16.10 -26.40
CA TYR A 285 26.86 -15.08 -27.15
C TYR A 285 26.58 -15.58 -28.56
N ASP A 286 25.29 -15.66 -28.91
CA ASP A 286 24.81 -15.95 -30.26
C ASP A 286 24.10 -14.72 -30.83
N HIS A 287 24.36 -14.39 -32.09
CA HIS A 287 23.81 -13.18 -32.72
C HIS A 287 22.29 -13.27 -32.96
N GLU A 288 21.73 -14.47 -33.13
CA GLU A 288 20.30 -14.68 -33.41
C GLU A 288 19.51 -15.00 -32.14
N ARG A 289 20.09 -15.80 -31.24
CA ARG A 289 19.45 -16.29 -30.01
C ARG A 289 19.82 -15.49 -28.76
N GLY A 290 20.76 -14.55 -28.89
CA GLY A 290 21.24 -13.73 -27.78
C GLY A 290 22.19 -14.47 -26.84
N LYS A 291 22.26 -14.01 -25.59
CA LYS A 291 23.11 -14.61 -24.56
C LYS A 291 22.50 -15.91 -24.02
N LYS A 292 23.33 -16.93 -23.85
CA LYS A 292 22.97 -18.22 -23.24
C LYS A 292 23.94 -18.52 -22.10
N CYS A 293 23.40 -18.81 -20.92
CA CYS A 293 24.18 -19.28 -19.78
C CYS A 293 24.10 -20.80 -19.67
N GLU A 294 25.23 -21.45 -19.41
CA GLU A 294 25.32 -22.90 -19.20
C GLU A 294 26.22 -23.21 -18.00
N CYS A 295 25.77 -24.10 -17.11
CA CYS A 295 26.61 -24.60 -16.03
C CYS A 295 27.83 -25.35 -16.55
N LEU A 296 28.88 -25.38 -15.74
CA LEU A 296 30.06 -26.19 -16.02
C LEU A 296 29.74 -27.70 -16.00
N PRO A 297 30.53 -28.54 -16.69
CA PRO A 297 30.38 -29.99 -16.64
C PRO A 297 30.44 -30.52 -15.20
N GLY A 298 29.43 -31.29 -14.78
CA GLY A 298 29.30 -31.79 -13.41
C GLY A 298 28.73 -30.77 -12.41
N TYR A 299 28.19 -29.65 -12.88
CA TYR A 299 27.50 -28.65 -12.08
C TYR A 299 26.02 -28.55 -12.47
N ARG A 300 25.17 -28.18 -11.52
CA ARG A 300 23.74 -27.95 -11.71
C ARG A 300 23.31 -26.58 -11.22
N TRP A 301 22.23 -26.05 -11.78
CA TRP A 301 21.68 -24.75 -11.40
C TRP A 301 21.29 -24.69 -9.92
N ASN A 302 21.59 -23.55 -9.28
CA ASN A 302 21.04 -23.22 -7.97
C ASN A 302 19.56 -22.80 -8.08
N ASN A 303 19.23 -22.03 -9.11
CA ASN A 303 17.88 -21.61 -9.44
C ASN A 303 17.70 -21.61 -10.97
N LEU A 304 16.70 -22.34 -11.48
CA LEU A 304 16.42 -22.42 -12.93
C LEU A 304 15.78 -21.14 -13.49
N SER A 305 15.09 -20.37 -12.64
CA SER A 305 14.41 -19.13 -13.04
C SER A 305 15.34 -17.93 -13.09
N ASP A 306 16.44 -17.96 -12.34
CA ASP A 306 17.38 -16.86 -12.25
C ASP A 306 18.83 -17.37 -12.26
N TRP A 307 19.47 -17.21 -13.43
CA TRP A 307 20.84 -17.64 -13.68
C TRP A 307 21.89 -16.88 -12.88
N SER A 308 21.54 -15.73 -12.28
CA SER A 308 22.47 -14.93 -11.48
C SER A 308 22.93 -15.66 -10.21
N HIS A 309 22.14 -16.61 -9.72
CA HIS A 309 22.50 -17.48 -8.59
C HIS A 309 23.55 -18.55 -8.93
N GLY A 310 23.92 -18.69 -10.21
CA GLY A 310 24.96 -19.61 -10.66
C GLY A 310 24.63 -21.09 -10.45
N CYS A 311 25.70 -21.88 -10.36
CA CYS A 311 25.64 -23.33 -10.30
C CYS A 311 26.43 -23.89 -9.11
N LYS A 312 26.03 -25.07 -8.64
CA LYS A 312 26.73 -25.85 -7.61
C LYS A 312 27.26 -27.17 -8.16
N PRO A 313 28.41 -27.66 -7.68
CA PRO A 313 28.95 -28.95 -8.10
C PRO A 313 28.01 -30.09 -7.68
N MET A 314 28.00 -31.17 -8.46
CA MET A 314 27.30 -32.42 -8.18
C MET A 314 28.20 -33.49 -7.53
N PHE A 315 29.45 -33.11 -7.25
CA PHE A 315 30.48 -33.94 -6.64
C PHE A 315 31.16 -33.17 -5.53
N ASP A 316 31.75 -33.89 -4.58
CA ASP A 316 32.54 -33.29 -3.51
C ASP A 316 33.99 -33.13 -3.96
N LEU A 317 34.50 -31.89 -3.88
CA LEU A 317 35.90 -31.59 -4.15
C LEU A 317 36.75 -32.08 -2.98
N THR A 318 37.59 -33.08 -3.22
CA THR A 318 38.55 -33.58 -2.22
C THR A 318 39.90 -32.88 -2.37
N CYS A 319 40.56 -32.61 -1.23
CA CYS A 319 41.91 -32.05 -1.26
C CYS A 319 42.98 -33.12 -1.56
N ASP A 320 42.60 -34.40 -1.60
CA ASP A 320 43.52 -35.46 -1.98
C ASP A 320 43.96 -35.30 -3.45
N GLN A 321 45.27 -35.15 -3.64
CA GLN A 321 45.89 -35.01 -4.96
C GLN A 321 45.69 -36.27 -5.80
N ASN A 322 45.56 -37.44 -5.16
CA ASN A 322 45.38 -38.71 -5.85
C ASN A 322 43.94 -38.91 -6.34
N GLU A 323 42.98 -38.18 -5.79
CA GLU A 323 41.55 -38.28 -6.15
C GLU A 323 41.08 -37.14 -7.07
N SER A 324 41.89 -36.11 -7.30
CA SER A 324 41.56 -34.99 -8.19
C SER A 324 42.09 -35.21 -9.61
N THR A 325 41.32 -34.79 -10.62
CA THR A 325 41.76 -34.68 -12.02
C THR A 325 41.28 -33.37 -12.63
N PHE A 326 41.78 -33.02 -13.81
CA PHE A 326 41.50 -31.76 -14.48
C PHE A 326 40.82 -31.96 -15.82
N LEU A 327 39.64 -31.36 -16.00
CA LEU A 327 38.91 -31.33 -17.26
C LEU A 327 39.32 -30.10 -18.08
N ALA A 328 39.90 -30.32 -19.25
CA ALA A 328 40.25 -29.26 -20.18
C ALA A 328 39.00 -28.69 -20.89
N MET A 329 38.81 -27.39 -20.78
CA MET A 329 37.76 -26.63 -21.45
C MET A 329 38.39 -25.62 -22.42
N GLN A 330 38.41 -25.98 -23.70
CA GLN A 330 38.94 -25.12 -24.76
C GLN A 330 37.96 -23.98 -25.07
N GLY A 331 38.49 -22.81 -25.38
CA GLY A 331 37.69 -21.63 -25.71
C GLY A 331 36.82 -21.11 -24.55
N VAL A 332 37.11 -21.53 -23.31
CA VAL A 332 36.44 -21.03 -22.10
C VAL A 332 37.42 -20.19 -21.30
N GLU A 333 36.99 -18.99 -20.93
CA GLU A 333 37.74 -18.08 -20.08
C GLU A 333 36.89 -17.70 -18.87
N PHE A 334 37.47 -17.78 -17.66
CA PHE A 334 36.91 -17.15 -16.46
C PHE A 334 37.67 -15.87 -16.21
N TYR A 335 37.01 -14.72 -16.38
CA TYR A 335 37.72 -13.45 -16.36
C TYR A 335 37.87 -12.86 -14.96
N GLY A 336 39.12 -12.63 -14.54
CA GLY A 336 39.46 -12.09 -13.21
C GLY A 336 39.33 -13.12 -12.09
N TYR A 337 39.36 -12.63 -10.84
CA TYR A 337 39.34 -13.44 -9.62
C TYR A 337 40.42 -14.55 -9.60
N ASP A 338 41.59 -14.21 -10.14
CA ASP A 338 42.76 -15.07 -10.10
C ASP A 338 43.33 -15.08 -8.67
N PHE A 339 43.40 -16.27 -8.06
CA PHE A 339 43.98 -16.42 -6.74
C PHE A 339 45.51 -16.22 -6.79
N TYR A 340 46.15 -16.77 -7.82
CA TYR A 340 47.58 -16.65 -8.02
C TYR A 340 47.92 -16.67 -9.51
N TYR A 341 48.72 -15.67 -9.93
CA TYR A 341 49.27 -15.56 -11.28
C TYR A 341 50.78 -15.78 -11.24
N VAL A 342 51.27 -16.66 -12.11
CA VAL A 342 52.71 -16.92 -12.27
C VAL A 342 53.02 -17.36 -13.69
N GLU A 343 54.22 -17.01 -14.17
CA GLU A 343 54.77 -17.56 -15.41
C GLU A 343 55.48 -18.88 -15.10
N VAL A 344 55.04 -19.96 -15.73
CA VAL A 344 55.54 -21.33 -15.53
C VAL A 344 56.18 -21.88 -16.79
N SER A 345 57.04 -22.89 -16.61
CA SER A 345 57.73 -23.56 -17.71
C SER A 345 56.85 -24.54 -18.49
N ASN A 346 55.84 -25.15 -17.86
CA ASN A 346 54.92 -26.09 -18.50
C ASN A 346 53.58 -26.21 -17.75
N PHE A 347 52.65 -26.95 -18.35
CA PHE A 347 51.32 -27.25 -17.80
C PHE A 347 51.37 -27.91 -16.40
N THR A 348 52.24 -28.91 -16.22
CA THR A 348 52.34 -29.70 -14.98
C THR A 348 52.73 -28.85 -13.78
N ALA A 349 53.50 -27.78 -13.98
CA ALA A 349 53.79 -26.82 -12.92
C ALA A 349 52.52 -26.10 -12.44
N CYS A 350 51.64 -25.69 -13.35
CA CYS A 350 50.36 -25.04 -13.00
C CYS A 350 49.39 -26.01 -12.31
N GLU A 351 49.34 -27.25 -12.78
CA GLU A 351 48.58 -28.34 -12.16
C GLU A 351 49.00 -28.57 -10.71
N LYS A 352 50.31 -28.68 -10.47
CA LYS A 352 50.86 -28.85 -9.11
C LYS A 352 50.52 -27.68 -8.19
N LEU A 353 50.60 -26.44 -8.69
CA LEU A 353 50.24 -25.25 -7.91
C LEU A 353 48.77 -25.28 -7.48
N CYS A 354 47.87 -25.69 -8.36
CA CYS A 354 46.45 -25.84 -8.01
C CYS A 354 46.24 -26.97 -6.99
N LEU A 355 46.87 -28.14 -7.18
CA LEU A 355 46.75 -29.28 -6.26
C LEU A 355 47.33 -29.01 -4.86
N GLN A 356 48.29 -28.10 -4.73
CA GLN A 356 48.82 -27.66 -3.43
C GLN A 356 47.84 -26.80 -2.64
N ASN A 357 46.83 -26.21 -3.29
CA ASN A 357 45.82 -25.39 -2.64
C ASN A 357 44.47 -26.13 -2.62
N CYS A 358 44.01 -26.51 -1.42
CA CYS A 358 42.72 -27.20 -1.27
C CYS A 358 41.53 -26.39 -1.80
N SER A 359 41.61 -25.05 -1.79
CA SER A 359 40.55 -24.17 -2.29
C SER A 359 40.60 -23.98 -3.80
N CYS A 360 41.61 -24.51 -4.49
CA CYS A 360 41.72 -24.36 -5.94
C CYS A 360 40.67 -25.23 -6.65
N VAL A 361 39.79 -24.59 -7.40
CA VAL A 361 38.71 -25.20 -8.19
C VAL A 361 39.09 -25.38 -9.65
N GLY A 362 40.22 -24.81 -10.08
CA GLY A 362 40.74 -24.93 -11.44
C GLY A 362 41.82 -23.90 -11.72
N PHE A 363 42.31 -23.89 -12.95
CA PHE A 363 43.28 -22.90 -13.40
C PHE A 363 43.15 -22.60 -14.89
N GLN A 364 43.63 -21.44 -15.31
CA GLN A 364 43.77 -21.10 -16.72
C GLN A 364 45.23 -21.13 -17.13
N HIS A 365 45.48 -21.70 -18.30
CA HIS A 365 46.80 -21.88 -18.86
C HIS A 365 46.81 -21.27 -20.27
N SER A 366 47.69 -20.30 -20.51
CA SER A 366 47.82 -19.63 -21.81
C SER A 366 49.29 -19.42 -22.19
N TYR A 367 49.57 -19.34 -23.49
CA TYR A 367 50.93 -19.25 -24.01
C TYR A 367 51.38 -17.80 -24.23
N THR A 368 52.66 -17.48 -24.01
CA THR A 368 53.24 -16.16 -24.34
C THR A 368 54.63 -16.24 -24.96
N ASP A 369 54.85 -15.50 -26.06
CA ASP A 369 56.12 -15.47 -26.80
C ASP A 369 57.12 -14.40 -26.34
N LYS A 370 56.73 -13.52 -25.41
CA LYS A 370 57.44 -12.22 -25.24
C LYS A 370 58.80 -12.31 -24.52
N LYS A 371 59.16 -13.42 -23.86
CA LYS A 371 60.41 -13.57 -23.09
C LYS A 371 60.99 -15.01 -23.09
N GLY A 372 60.79 -15.77 -24.17
CA GLY A 372 61.05 -17.21 -24.23
C GLY A 372 59.75 -18.04 -24.15
N ILE A 373 59.85 -19.38 -24.18
CA ILE A 373 58.70 -20.29 -24.02
C ILE A 373 58.26 -20.25 -22.55
N ALA A 374 57.32 -19.37 -22.23
CA ALA A 374 56.71 -19.27 -20.92
C ALA A 374 55.19 -19.41 -21.04
N PHE A 375 54.58 -20.08 -20.07
CA PHE A 375 53.13 -20.21 -19.97
C PHE A 375 52.62 -19.37 -18.82
N LYS A 376 51.51 -18.67 -19.02
CA LYS A 376 50.82 -17.94 -17.96
C LYS A 376 49.86 -18.88 -17.27
N CYS A 377 50.06 -19.06 -15.97
CA CYS A 377 49.23 -19.86 -15.08
C CYS A 377 48.41 -18.93 -14.18
N TYR A 378 47.10 -19.13 -14.18
CA TYR A 378 46.14 -18.39 -13.35
C TYR A 378 45.33 -19.40 -12.52
N THR A 379 45.72 -19.64 -11.27
CA THR A 379 44.93 -20.53 -10.39
C THR A 379 43.67 -19.81 -9.90
N LYS A 380 42.58 -20.56 -9.75
CA LYS A 380 41.25 -20.03 -9.40
C LYS A 380 40.76 -20.71 -8.13
N THR A 381 40.31 -19.92 -7.16
CA THR A 381 39.51 -20.41 -6.02
C THR A 381 38.01 -20.25 -6.25
N GLN A 382 37.63 -19.39 -7.21
CA GLN A 382 36.25 -19.15 -7.61
C GLN A 382 36.18 -19.03 -9.13
N LEU A 383 35.11 -19.52 -9.74
CA LEU A 383 34.88 -19.47 -11.19
C LEU A 383 33.79 -18.45 -11.50
N LEU A 384 34.22 -17.22 -11.73
CA LEU A 384 33.36 -16.06 -11.99
C LEU A 384 33.63 -15.49 -13.39
N ASN A 385 32.62 -14.81 -13.96
CA ASN A 385 32.68 -14.21 -15.29
C ASN A 385 33.13 -15.19 -16.39
N GLY A 386 32.58 -16.41 -16.35
CA GLY A 386 32.84 -17.43 -17.36
C GLY A 386 32.27 -17.02 -18.72
N ARG A 387 33.09 -17.05 -19.77
CA ARG A 387 32.70 -16.73 -21.14
C ARG A 387 33.28 -17.73 -22.14
N ARG A 388 32.49 -18.07 -23.16
CA ARG A 388 32.92 -18.87 -24.30
C ARG A 388 33.37 -17.95 -25.42
N LEU A 389 34.65 -18.03 -25.74
CA LEU A 389 35.31 -17.24 -26.77
C LEU A 389 36.05 -18.18 -27.71
N PRO A 390 35.54 -18.40 -28.94
CA PRO A 390 36.21 -19.25 -29.93
C PRO A 390 37.64 -18.82 -30.25
N ARG A 391 37.98 -17.54 -30.04
CA ARG A 391 39.30 -16.95 -30.26
C ARG A 391 40.18 -16.87 -29.00
N PHE A 392 39.74 -17.41 -27.86
CA PHE A 392 40.55 -17.42 -26.66
C PHE A 392 41.72 -18.39 -26.85
N THR A 393 42.94 -17.88 -26.71
CA THR A 393 44.18 -18.62 -26.94
C THR A 393 44.62 -19.48 -25.74
N GLY A 394 43.91 -19.37 -24.61
CA GLY A 394 44.14 -20.19 -23.42
C GLY A 394 43.21 -21.39 -23.31
N THR A 395 43.49 -22.25 -22.34
CA THR A 395 42.61 -23.35 -21.91
C THR A 395 42.34 -23.24 -20.43
N THR A 396 41.08 -23.39 -20.03
CA THR A 396 40.70 -23.49 -18.62
C THR A 396 40.63 -24.96 -18.22
N TYR A 397 41.26 -25.32 -17.12
CA TYR A 397 41.26 -26.65 -16.54
C TYR A 397 40.43 -26.65 -15.25
N LEU A 398 39.29 -27.34 -15.29
CA LEU A 398 38.36 -27.46 -14.15
C LEU A 398 38.77 -28.64 -13.28
N ARG A 399 38.94 -28.44 -11.97
CA ARG A 399 39.21 -29.53 -11.03
C ARG A 399 37.93 -30.33 -10.78
N VAL A 400 38.02 -31.65 -10.93
CA VAL A 400 36.93 -32.61 -10.72
C VAL A 400 37.45 -33.87 -10.03
N THR A 401 36.56 -34.64 -9.42
CA THR A 401 36.91 -35.91 -8.75
C THR A 401 37.13 -37.03 -9.77
N LYS A 402 38.20 -37.83 -9.60
CA LYS A 402 38.51 -38.98 -10.45
C LYS A 402 37.38 -40.01 -10.38
N GLY A 403 37.05 -40.59 -11.54
CA GLY A 403 35.96 -41.57 -11.67
C GLY A 403 34.58 -40.96 -11.89
N TYR A 404 34.42 -39.63 -11.80
CA TYR A 404 33.17 -38.97 -12.17
C TYR A 404 32.98 -39.01 -13.70
N THR A 405 32.10 -39.89 -14.16
CA THR A 405 31.71 -39.94 -15.58
C THR A 405 30.75 -38.79 -15.88
N PHE A 406 31.17 -37.87 -16.76
CA PHE A 406 30.28 -36.86 -17.31
C PHE A 406 29.20 -37.53 -18.15
N SER A 407 27.97 -37.60 -17.63
CA SER A 407 26.83 -37.93 -18.47
C SER A 407 26.63 -36.81 -19.49
N VAL A 408 27.12 -37.03 -20.72
CA VAL A 408 26.96 -36.14 -21.89
C VAL A 408 25.49 -35.75 -22.15
N LYS A 409 24.53 -36.49 -21.57
CA LYS A 409 23.09 -36.28 -21.74
C LYS A 409 22.45 -35.21 -20.86
N GLU A 410 23.11 -34.68 -19.82
CA GLU A 410 22.49 -33.64 -18.97
C GLU A 410 22.67 -32.21 -19.50
N SER A 411 23.41 -32.02 -20.60
CA SER A 411 23.64 -30.71 -21.23
C SER A 411 22.60 -30.34 -22.31
N SER A 412 21.67 -31.24 -22.68
CA SER A 412 20.85 -31.07 -23.89
C SER A 412 19.34 -31.33 -23.75
N THR A 413 18.79 -31.46 -22.54
CA THR A 413 17.33 -31.58 -22.35
C THR A 413 16.82 -30.67 -21.24
N ASP A 414 16.63 -29.38 -21.55
CA ASP A 414 15.39 -28.63 -21.22
C ASP A 414 15.36 -27.21 -21.86
N SER A 415 15.81 -27.08 -23.13
CA SER A 415 15.71 -25.80 -23.86
C SER A 415 14.32 -25.55 -24.47
N ALA A 416 13.26 -26.22 -23.99
CA ALA A 416 11.91 -26.02 -24.46
C ALA A 416 10.96 -25.87 -23.28
N HIS A 417 10.46 -24.65 -23.06
CA HIS A 417 9.55 -24.24 -21.98
C HIS A 417 10.23 -24.18 -20.60
N VAL A 418 10.32 -23.08 -19.87
CA VAL A 418 9.36 -22.00 -19.68
C VAL A 418 10.16 -20.75 -19.27
N LEU A 419 9.99 -19.64 -19.98
CA LEU A 419 10.17 -18.31 -19.38
C LEU A 419 9.00 -18.15 -18.40
N ARG A 420 9.02 -18.92 -17.30
CA ARG A 420 7.99 -18.86 -16.28
C ARG A 420 8.27 -17.52 -15.63
N VAL A 421 7.49 -16.52 -16.03
CA VAL A 421 7.37 -15.26 -15.30
C VAL A 421 6.93 -15.67 -13.90
N CYS A 422 7.89 -15.97 -13.04
CA CYS A 422 7.63 -16.18 -11.63
C CYS A 422 7.28 -14.81 -11.10
N SER A 423 5.98 -14.57 -10.90
CA SER A 423 5.53 -13.52 -10.02
C SER A 423 6.20 -13.77 -8.67
N VAL A 424 7.14 -12.89 -8.30
CA VAL A 424 7.67 -12.90 -6.95
C VAL A 424 6.51 -12.46 -6.06
N GLN A 425 5.98 -13.40 -5.28
CA GLN A 425 4.93 -13.08 -4.35
C GLN A 425 5.52 -12.20 -3.25
N LEU A 426 5.21 -10.91 -3.32
CA LEU A 426 5.56 -9.97 -2.26
C LEU A 426 4.77 -10.38 -1.01
N GLN A 427 5.46 -10.98 -0.03
CA GLN A 427 4.85 -11.32 1.25
C GLN A 427 4.56 -10.01 1.99
N ARG A 428 3.31 -9.55 1.89
CA ARG A 428 2.81 -8.39 2.61
C ARG A 428 1.98 -8.87 3.78
N ASP A 429 2.65 -9.03 4.91
CA ASP A 429 1.99 -9.32 6.17
C ASP A 429 1.35 -8.03 6.69
N TYR A 430 0.12 -7.78 6.23
CA TYR A 430 -0.72 -6.76 6.82
C TYR A 430 -1.03 -7.19 8.24
N VAL A 431 -0.41 -6.53 9.23
CA VAL A 431 -0.87 -6.63 10.61
C VAL A 431 -2.32 -6.20 10.58
N LYS A 432 -3.23 -7.19 10.65
CA LYS A 432 -4.66 -6.96 10.78
C LYS A 432 -4.77 -6.12 12.05
N SER A 433 -4.99 -4.81 11.88
CA SER A 433 -5.14 -3.87 12.98
C SER A 433 -6.11 -4.52 13.96
N HIS A 434 -5.57 -5.04 15.06
CA HIS A 434 -6.38 -5.54 16.14
C HIS A 434 -7.02 -4.27 16.65
N GLY A 435 -8.28 -4.04 16.27
CA GLY A 435 -9.10 -2.96 16.81
C GLY A 435 -8.80 -2.89 18.28
N SER A 436 -8.28 -1.74 18.72
CA SER A 436 -7.47 -1.65 19.94
C SER A 436 -8.10 -2.49 21.04
N ARG A 437 -7.32 -3.33 21.74
CA ARG A 437 -7.84 -4.14 22.86
C ARG A 437 -8.71 -3.28 23.80
N ILE A 438 -8.40 -1.99 23.88
CA ILE A 438 -9.15 -0.92 24.54
C ILE A 438 -10.59 -0.76 24.01
N VAL A 439 -10.81 -0.66 22.69
CA VAL A 439 -12.16 -0.55 22.10
C VAL A 439 -12.99 -1.81 22.35
N ILE A 440 -12.37 -2.99 22.29
CA ILE A 440 -13.06 -4.24 22.65
C ILE A 440 -13.41 -4.19 24.15
N VAL A 441 -12.48 -3.80 25.03
CA VAL A 441 -12.76 -3.65 26.47
C VAL A 441 -13.91 -2.66 26.72
N PHE A 442 -13.95 -1.52 26.04
CA PHE A 442 -15.05 -0.56 26.16
C PHE A 442 -16.39 -1.10 25.68
N LEU A 443 -16.41 -1.88 24.60
CA LEU A 443 -17.62 -2.56 24.12
C LEU A 443 -18.13 -3.57 25.16
N TRP A 444 -17.24 -4.36 25.76
CA TRP A 444 -17.60 -5.29 26.83
C TRP A 444 -18.11 -4.56 28.07
N PHE A 445 -17.50 -3.42 28.44
CA PHE A 445 -17.95 -2.58 29.56
C PHE A 445 -19.34 -1.99 29.29
N ALA A 446 -19.57 -1.46 28.09
CA ALA A 446 -20.86 -0.90 27.69
C ALA A 446 -21.97 -1.97 27.66
N SER A 447 -21.67 -3.17 27.14
CA SER A 447 -22.60 -4.30 27.17
C SER A 447 -22.88 -4.78 28.59
N ALA A 448 -21.86 -4.82 29.47
CA ALA A 448 -22.04 -5.19 30.87
C ALA A 448 -22.88 -4.16 31.65
N LEU A 449 -22.64 -2.86 31.43
CA LEU A 449 -23.47 -1.78 31.98
C LEU A 449 -24.91 -1.86 31.47
N GLY A 450 -25.11 -2.10 30.16
CA GLY A 450 -26.44 -2.29 29.60
C GLY A 450 -27.17 -3.50 30.18
N ALA A 451 -26.48 -4.63 30.36
CA ALA A 451 -27.05 -5.82 31.00
C ALA A 451 -27.37 -5.57 32.48
N PHE A 452 -26.51 -4.85 33.20
CA PHE A 452 -26.73 -4.47 34.59
C PHE A 452 -27.96 -3.57 34.74
N GLU A 453 -28.10 -2.55 33.89
CA GLU A 453 -29.28 -1.67 33.86
C GLU A 453 -30.57 -2.46 33.56
N MET A 454 -30.52 -3.41 32.62
CA MET A 454 -31.66 -4.28 32.33
C MET A 454 -32.04 -5.17 33.52
N VAL A 455 -31.06 -5.69 34.26
CA VAL A 455 -31.31 -6.46 35.48
C VAL A 455 -31.88 -5.57 36.58
N CYS A 456 -31.35 -4.36 36.77
CA CYS A 456 -31.87 -3.39 37.72
C CYS A 456 -33.32 -3.01 37.38
N ALA A 457 -33.61 -2.71 36.12
CA ALA A 457 -34.96 -2.45 35.65
C ALA A 457 -35.89 -3.65 35.87
N PHE A 458 -35.43 -4.87 35.63
CA PHE A 458 -36.19 -6.09 35.88
C PHE A 458 -36.43 -6.33 37.38
N VAL A 459 -35.45 -6.07 38.24
CA VAL A 459 -35.60 -6.18 39.70
C VAL A 459 -36.55 -5.11 40.22
N ILE A 460 -36.46 -3.87 39.73
CA ILE A 460 -37.41 -2.79 40.05
C ILE A 460 -38.81 -3.18 39.58
N TRP A 461 -38.95 -3.69 38.35
CA TRP A 461 -40.23 -4.19 37.84
C TRP A 461 -40.78 -5.32 38.72
N CYS A 462 -39.95 -6.30 39.09
CA CYS A 462 -40.34 -7.37 40.00
C CYS A 462 -40.71 -6.82 41.38
N PHE A 463 -39.98 -5.84 41.91
CA PHE A 463 -40.32 -5.17 43.15
C PHE A 463 -41.63 -4.42 43.05
N LEU A 464 -41.92 -3.72 41.96
CA LEU A 464 -43.20 -3.04 41.71
C LEU A 464 -44.37 -4.04 41.59
N ILE A 465 -44.15 -5.22 41.00
CA ILE A 465 -45.14 -6.31 41.02
C ILE A 465 -45.30 -6.88 42.43
N ARG A 466 -44.19 -7.05 43.17
CA ARG A 466 -44.20 -7.65 44.52
C ARG A 466 -44.76 -6.69 45.57
N THR A 467 -44.55 -5.38 45.43
CA THR A 467 -45.21 -4.34 46.22
C THR A 467 -46.66 -4.17 45.78
N ASN A 468 -47.05 -4.34 44.52
CA ASN A 468 -48.48 -4.44 44.19
C ASN A 468 -49.15 -5.69 44.80
N ARG A 469 -48.41 -6.80 44.93
CA ARG A 469 -48.90 -8.01 45.63
C ARG A 469 -48.88 -7.91 47.16
N LYS A 470 -47.96 -7.14 47.77
CA LYS A 470 -47.87 -6.93 49.24
C LYS A 470 -48.60 -5.67 49.76
N SER A 471 -48.79 -4.64 48.94
CA SER A 471 -49.56 -3.42 49.25
C SER A 471 -51.06 -3.73 49.39
N ASN A 472 -51.55 -4.77 48.71
CA ASN A 472 -52.91 -5.28 48.92
C ASN A 472 -53.14 -5.96 50.30
N ALA A 473 -52.07 -6.26 51.06
CA ALA A 473 -52.17 -6.86 52.38
C ALA A 473 -51.88 -5.86 53.52
N ASP A 474 -50.87 -4.97 53.39
CA ASP A 474 -50.45 -4.10 54.50
C ASP A 474 -50.79 -2.60 54.34
N GLN A 475 -51.35 -2.16 53.21
CA GLN A 475 -51.88 -0.79 53.07
C GLN A 475 -53.39 -0.70 53.31
N LYS A 476 -53.94 -1.63 54.09
CA LYS A 476 -55.29 -1.53 54.69
C LYS A 476 -55.29 -0.87 56.07
N GLY A 477 -54.12 -0.57 56.64
CA GLY A 477 -54.00 -0.05 58.01
C GLY A 477 -53.68 1.44 58.16
N TYR A 478 -53.17 2.14 57.14
CA TYR A 478 -52.55 3.47 57.33
C TYR A 478 -53.16 4.65 56.56
N HIS A 479 -54.26 4.45 55.81
CA HIS A 479 -54.98 5.55 55.14
C HIS A 479 -56.44 5.71 55.59
N LEU A 480 -56.80 5.18 56.77
CA LEU A 480 -58.13 5.35 57.35
C LEU A 480 -58.28 6.63 58.20
N THR A 481 -57.29 7.51 58.23
CA THR A 481 -57.24 8.62 59.19
C THR A 481 -57.01 10.02 58.61
N ALA A 482 -57.04 10.22 57.28
CA ALA A 482 -56.76 11.55 56.71
C ALA A 482 -57.82 12.14 55.76
N THR A 483 -58.70 11.35 55.14
CA THR A 483 -59.79 11.88 54.29
C THR A 483 -60.91 10.85 54.25
N GLY A 484 -62.07 11.14 54.84
CA GLY A 484 -63.21 10.23 55.06
C GLY A 484 -63.94 9.70 53.81
N PHE A 485 -63.26 9.50 52.69
CA PHE A 485 -63.81 8.91 51.47
C PHE A 485 -63.01 7.68 51.02
N ARG A 486 -63.71 6.56 50.83
CA ARG A 486 -63.17 5.30 50.31
C ARG A 486 -63.12 5.36 48.78
N LYS A 487 -61.94 5.20 48.20
CA LYS A 487 -61.77 5.05 46.75
C LYS A 487 -62.27 3.67 46.32
N PHE A 488 -63.31 3.62 45.48
CA PHE A 488 -63.77 2.39 44.84
C PHE A 488 -63.12 2.24 43.46
N SER A 489 -62.75 1.01 43.11
CA SER A 489 -62.28 0.68 41.76
C SER A 489 -63.45 0.56 40.78
N TYR A 490 -63.21 0.80 39.49
CA TYR A 490 -64.26 0.72 38.45
C TYR A 490 -64.97 -0.65 38.41
N SER A 491 -64.24 -1.74 38.68
CA SER A 491 -64.82 -3.09 38.76
C SER A 491 -65.73 -3.28 39.97
N GLU A 492 -65.44 -2.64 41.11
CA GLU A 492 -66.32 -2.63 42.28
C GLU A 492 -67.58 -1.81 42.02
N LEU A 493 -67.46 -0.62 41.40
CA LEU A 493 -68.60 0.20 41.01
C LEU A 493 -69.48 -0.52 39.98
N LYS A 494 -68.88 -1.11 38.95
CA LYS A 494 -69.58 -1.90 37.92
C LYS A 494 -70.27 -3.14 38.51
N LYS A 495 -69.73 -3.73 39.58
CA LYS A 495 -70.35 -4.85 40.29
C LYS A 495 -71.49 -4.38 41.20
N ALA A 496 -71.31 -3.25 41.88
CA ALA A 496 -72.34 -2.65 42.75
C ALA A 496 -73.55 -2.13 41.95
N THR A 497 -73.33 -1.56 40.77
CA THR A 497 -74.39 -1.03 39.88
C THR A 497 -74.92 -2.07 38.89
N LYS A 498 -74.57 -3.35 39.04
CA LYS A 498 -74.93 -4.47 38.13
C LYS A 498 -74.69 -4.13 36.64
N GLY A 499 -73.56 -3.50 36.34
CA GLY A 499 -73.21 -3.10 34.98
C GLY A 499 -73.91 -1.84 34.49
N PHE A 500 -74.38 -0.97 35.41
CA PHE A 500 -75.13 0.26 35.11
C PHE A 500 -76.40 0.00 34.28
N SER A 501 -77.09 -1.09 34.60
CA SER A 501 -78.16 -1.67 33.77
C SER A 501 -79.57 -1.15 34.07
N LYS A 502 -79.74 0.01 34.73
CA LYS A 502 -81.07 0.53 35.12
C LYS A 502 -81.45 1.73 34.24
N GLU A 503 -82.26 1.45 33.23
CA GLU A 503 -82.85 2.40 32.29
C GLU A 503 -84.06 3.11 32.95
N ILE A 504 -84.10 4.45 32.98
CA ILE A 504 -85.18 5.23 33.62
C ILE A 504 -86.32 5.57 32.64
N GLY A 505 -86.09 5.55 31.31
CA GLY A 505 -87.16 5.68 30.31
C GLY A 505 -86.66 5.71 28.86
N ARG A 506 -87.51 5.25 27.92
CA ARG A 506 -87.20 5.10 26.48
C ARG A 506 -88.27 5.76 25.60
N GLY A 507 -87.85 6.66 24.71
CA GLY A 507 -88.71 7.32 23.72
C GLY A 507 -88.03 7.43 22.34
N GLY A 508 -88.73 8.00 21.36
CA GLY A 508 -88.33 8.05 19.94
C GLY A 508 -87.01 8.77 19.62
N GLY A 509 -86.30 9.31 20.61
CA GLY A 509 -84.97 9.92 20.49
C GLY A 509 -83.82 9.15 21.14
N GLY A 510 -84.06 7.95 21.68
CA GLY A 510 -83.01 7.12 22.31
C GLY A 510 -83.18 6.91 23.82
N VAL A 511 -82.21 6.20 24.40
CA VAL A 511 -82.17 5.78 25.81
C VAL A 511 -81.55 6.90 26.65
N VAL A 512 -82.25 7.38 27.69
CA VAL A 512 -81.79 8.49 28.53
C VAL A 512 -81.16 7.96 29.82
N TYR A 513 -79.92 8.37 30.09
CA TYR A 513 -79.17 8.05 31.31
C TYR A 513 -79.24 9.23 32.31
N GLU A 514 -79.12 8.91 33.60
CA GLU A 514 -79.35 9.73 34.83
C GLU A 514 -78.88 11.20 34.79
N VAL A 515 -77.81 11.50 34.04
CA VAL A 515 -77.22 12.84 33.93
C VAL A 515 -78.12 13.87 33.22
N ALA A 516 -78.92 13.45 32.23
CA ALA A 516 -79.79 14.37 31.49
C ALA A 516 -81.00 14.83 32.33
N TRP A 517 -81.53 13.95 33.18
CA TRP A 517 -82.65 14.24 34.08
C TRP A 517 -82.27 15.24 35.19
N VAL A 518 -81.06 15.12 35.76
CA VAL A 518 -80.55 16.09 36.76
C VAL A 518 -80.38 17.49 36.14
N ARG A 519 -79.95 17.57 34.87
CA ARG A 519 -79.82 18.85 34.16
C ARG A 519 -81.18 19.52 33.89
N GLU A 520 -82.21 18.74 33.55
CA GLU A 520 -83.59 19.22 33.37
C GLU A 520 -84.17 19.75 34.69
N LYS A 521 -83.97 19.03 35.80
CA LYS A 521 -84.46 19.44 37.12
C LYS A 521 -83.83 20.71 37.65
N ARG A 522 -82.55 20.97 37.36
CA ARG A 522 -81.88 22.24 37.71
C ARG A 522 -82.35 23.43 36.87
N SER A 523 -82.78 23.20 35.62
CA SER A 523 -83.17 24.26 34.68
C SER A 523 -84.57 24.81 34.92
N ASN A 524 -85.48 24.00 35.47
CA ASN A 524 -86.77 24.49 35.93
C ASN A 524 -86.54 25.16 37.29
N THR A 525 -86.83 26.46 37.38
CA THR A 525 -86.57 27.39 38.51
C THR A 525 -87.38 27.06 39.78
N ASP A 526 -87.31 25.81 40.23
CA ASP A 526 -87.91 25.30 41.45
C ASP A 526 -86.80 25.15 42.51
N SER A 527 -86.94 25.81 43.65
CA SER A 527 -85.85 25.95 44.61
C SER A 527 -85.38 24.62 45.19
N ASP A 528 -86.24 23.59 45.24
CA ASP A 528 -86.00 22.31 45.94
C ASP A 528 -85.56 21.14 45.04
N TRP A 529 -84.97 21.40 43.87
CA TRP A 529 -84.52 20.34 42.95
C TRP A 529 -83.50 19.37 43.56
N VAL A 530 -82.71 19.81 44.55
CA VAL A 530 -81.73 18.96 45.26
C VAL A 530 -82.43 17.84 46.04
N GLU A 531 -83.57 18.10 46.68
CA GLU A 531 -84.31 17.06 47.40
C GLU A 531 -84.88 15.98 46.47
N GLN A 532 -85.16 16.35 45.21
CA GLN A 532 -85.70 15.42 44.22
C GLN A 532 -84.65 14.44 43.69
N ILE A 533 -83.36 14.81 43.73
CA ILE A 533 -82.26 13.96 43.23
C ILE A 533 -81.56 13.16 44.34
N VAL A 534 -81.73 13.55 45.61
CA VAL A 534 -81.11 12.87 46.75
C VAL A 534 -81.89 11.58 47.05
N GLU A 535 -81.18 10.46 47.12
CA GLU A 535 -81.81 9.18 47.45
C GLU A 535 -82.37 9.19 48.88
N PRO A 536 -83.59 8.66 49.12
CA PRO A 536 -84.20 8.62 50.46
C PRO A 536 -83.35 7.92 51.54
N ALA A 537 -82.39 7.08 51.12
CA ALA A 537 -81.47 6.36 52.00
C ALA A 537 -80.41 7.26 52.66
N ILE A 538 -80.23 8.51 52.19
CA ILE A 538 -79.25 9.47 52.72
C ILE A 538 -79.76 10.14 54.02
N GLY A 539 -81.04 9.97 54.36
CA GLY A 539 -81.65 10.53 55.58
C GLY A 539 -81.89 12.05 55.46
N PRO A 540 -82.65 12.66 56.38
CA PRO A 540 -83.05 14.07 56.27
C PRO A 540 -81.94 15.07 56.68
N ASP A 541 -80.83 14.59 57.23
CA ASP A 541 -79.82 15.40 57.92
C ASP A 541 -78.55 15.57 57.05
N TYR A 542 -78.72 16.12 55.85
CA TYR A 542 -77.62 16.42 54.93
C TYR A 542 -77.50 17.92 54.65
N ASP A 543 -76.27 18.36 54.42
CA ASP A 543 -75.97 19.75 54.08
C ASP A 543 -76.36 20.02 52.61
N ARG A 544 -77.46 20.74 52.45
CA ARG A 544 -78.04 21.06 51.14
C ARG A 544 -77.09 21.84 50.24
N SER A 545 -76.34 22.79 50.78
CA SER A 545 -75.38 23.60 50.01
C SER A 545 -74.26 22.73 49.44
N LYS A 546 -73.76 21.79 50.25
CA LYS A 546 -72.75 20.82 49.80
C LYS A 546 -73.29 19.87 48.75
N MET A 547 -74.55 19.42 48.86
CA MET A 547 -75.16 18.55 47.85
C MET A 547 -75.36 19.28 46.51
N GLU A 548 -75.77 20.55 46.54
CA GLU A 548 -75.91 21.36 45.33
C GLU A 548 -74.56 21.60 44.62
N MET A 549 -73.52 21.86 45.40
CA MET A 549 -72.16 21.99 44.91
C MET A 549 -71.67 20.69 44.29
N LEU A 550 -71.85 19.54 44.96
CA LEU A 550 -71.45 18.23 44.44
C LEU A 550 -72.18 17.90 43.13
N ALA A 551 -73.48 18.17 43.05
CA ALA A 551 -74.25 18.00 41.83
C ALA A 551 -73.76 18.93 40.70
N THR A 552 -73.41 20.17 41.01
CA THR A 552 -72.86 21.14 40.05
C THR A 552 -71.49 20.71 39.51
N VAL A 553 -70.59 20.28 40.39
CA VAL A 553 -69.28 19.75 40.00
C VAL A 553 -69.45 18.50 39.13
N ALA A 554 -70.33 17.57 39.53
CA ALA A 554 -70.61 16.36 38.77
C ALA A 554 -71.11 16.69 37.35
N LEU A 555 -72.06 17.64 37.22
CA LEU A 555 -72.59 18.09 35.93
C LEU A 555 -71.51 18.72 35.03
N ASN A 556 -70.58 19.49 35.60
CA ASN A 556 -69.49 20.10 34.85
C ASN A 556 -68.45 19.06 34.40
N CYS A 557 -68.17 18.04 35.21
CA CYS A 557 -67.23 16.97 34.87
C CYS A 557 -67.74 16.05 33.74
N VAL A 558 -69.05 15.98 33.52
CA VAL A 558 -69.68 15.13 32.50
C VAL A 558 -70.13 15.87 31.25
N MET A 559 -69.70 17.14 31.06
CA MET A 559 -69.99 17.87 29.82
C MET A 559 -69.43 17.15 28.59
N GLU A 560 -70.16 17.13 27.48
CA GLU A 560 -69.74 16.34 26.31
C GLU A 560 -68.43 16.86 25.71
N ASP A 561 -68.29 18.18 25.60
CA ASP A 561 -67.04 18.80 25.17
C ASP A 561 -65.95 18.63 26.23
N ARG A 562 -64.79 18.14 25.80
CA ARG A 562 -63.67 17.77 26.68
C ARG A 562 -62.97 19.01 27.24
N ASP A 563 -62.83 20.05 26.44
CA ASP A 563 -62.04 21.23 26.81
C ASP A 563 -62.84 22.18 27.72
N SER A 564 -64.17 22.02 27.77
CA SER A 564 -65.06 22.70 28.70
C SER A 564 -65.08 22.08 30.10
N ARG A 565 -64.56 20.86 30.30
CA ARG A 565 -64.57 20.19 31.62
C ARG A 565 -63.53 20.80 32.55
N PRO A 566 -63.85 20.99 33.84
CA PRO A 566 -62.89 21.52 34.79
C PRO A 566 -61.73 20.55 35.00
N THR A 567 -60.53 21.10 35.15
CA THR A 567 -59.34 20.36 35.59
C THR A 567 -59.50 19.92 37.04
N MET A 568 -58.76 18.89 37.47
CA MET A 568 -58.88 18.39 38.85
C MET A 568 -58.53 19.45 39.91
N SER A 569 -57.64 20.40 39.61
CA SER A 569 -57.37 21.54 40.49
C SER A 569 -58.58 22.46 40.64
N GLN A 570 -59.27 22.78 39.54
CA GLN A 570 -60.50 23.59 39.56
C GLN A 570 -61.63 22.88 40.29
N VAL A 571 -61.75 21.56 40.14
CA VAL A 571 -62.73 20.77 40.91
C VAL A 571 -62.46 20.87 42.41
N VAL A 572 -61.20 20.79 42.83
CA VAL A 572 -60.83 20.94 44.24
C VAL A 572 -61.14 22.36 44.75
N GLU A 573 -60.86 23.40 43.96
CA GLU A 573 -61.24 24.78 44.31
C GLU A 573 -62.75 24.96 44.43
N MET A 574 -63.55 24.42 43.50
CA MET A 574 -65.02 24.47 43.55
C MET A 574 -65.57 23.76 44.80
N LEU A 575 -64.88 22.72 45.28
CA LEU A 575 -65.26 21.99 46.50
C LEU A 575 -64.76 22.65 47.79
N GLN A 576 -63.67 23.43 47.72
CA GLN A 576 -63.05 24.10 48.88
C GLN A 576 -63.56 25.54 49.08
N GLY A 577 -64.01 26.23 48.03
CA GLY A 577 -64.39 27.65 48.02
C GLY A 577 -65.72 28.01 48.70
N HIS A 578 -66.34 27.09 49.44
CA HIS A 578 -67.59 27.32 50.20
C HIS A 578 -67.45 26.93 51.67
N GLY A 579 -66.24 26.65 52.15
CA GLY A 579 -65.94 26.44 53.57
C GLY A 579 -65.75 27.72 54.37
N SER A 580 -66.03 28.90 53.82
CA SER A 580 -65.67 30.18 54.43
C SER A 580 -66.73 31.29 54.28
N GLU A 581 -68.02 30.95 54.43
CA GLU A 581 -69.09 31.92 54.65
C GLU A 581 -70.25 31.22 55.38
N SER A 582 -70.06 30.95 56.68
CA SER A 582 -71.13 30.69 57.67
C SER A 582 -70.54 30.53 59.08
N ASP A 583 -69.76 31.53 59.51
CA ASP A 583 -69.64 31.89 60.93
C ASP A 583 -69.24 33.39 61.00
N GLN A 584 -70.27 34.22 61.25
CA GLN A 584 -70.34 35.70 61.38
C GLN A 584 -70.42 36.57 60.12
#